data_AF-A0A9W9E6X5-F1
#
_entry.id   AF-A0A9W9E6X5-F1
#
_cell.length_a   1.000
_cell.length_b   1.000
_cell.length_c   1.000
_cell.angle_alpha   90.00
_cell.angle_beta   90.00
_cell.angle_gamma   90.00
#
_symmetry.space_group_name_H-M   'P 1'
#
loop_
_entity.id
_entity.type
_entity.pdbx_description
1 polymer ?
#
loop_
_entity_poly.entity_id
_entity_poly.type
_entity_poly.pdbx_seq_one_letter_code
_entity_poly.pdbx_strand_id
1 'polypeptide(L)'
;MARVSKQARDANPPSNTIRRPHRKSRNGCKQCKRRHMKSNLVAAIGAAGFHPTDGVESETESLLPDVYNLGHLALLHHLESNLLNSGDAGLFPDATKAGEIAKLIFKSAITTPFLMDELLAMAALHLSTQTFDPAEKNQYLHQAAQLQTRALGHFNAIQPRVSDENCTALFLFSSFLGLHTLFDTTIYQRDFTEFLDKLIQFVTLHRGIRTVTRQSWHIINETEMKHIIDPISALDQLDPQLTVSCGECDGLLAHLAASIESLGPSSFNACCEAVKSLQWVIGRQRGLPDELHPHITMAWPVLVSFDYLQMLKQRRPEALVVLAHWAVLLYRDREFWVFGDTGRFMIESAIFREFSRIPDDAKPHAGRLSKSSVSRFKGGEPAARFLLLYAFEKAVSLRSGQARQA
;
A
#
# COMPACT_ATOMS: atom_id res chain seq x y z
N MET A 1 -27.20 -33.50 69.14
CA MET A 1 -26.25 -34.58 69.51
C MET A 1 -26.04 -35.44 68.27
N ALA A 2 -25.19 -35.15 67.29
CA ALA A 2 -23.77 -34.80 67.21
C ALA A 2 -22.79 -35.96 67.56
N ARG A 3 -22.43 -36.75 66.55
CA ARG A 3 -21.13 -37.44 66.38
C ARG A 3 -21.07 -38.14 65.01
N VAL A 4 -20.25 -37.64 64.08
CA VAL A 4 -19.49 -38.46 63.10
C VAL A 4 -18.18 -37.73 62.73
N SER A 5 -17.15 -38.55 62.60
CA SER A 5 -15.70 -38.42 62.34
C SER A 5 -15.10 -37.22 61.60
N LYS A 6 -13.91 -36.85 62.13
CA LYS A 6 -12.80 -36.11 61.51
C LYS A 6 -12.17 -36.90 60.36
N GLN A 7 -11.93 -36.24 59.22
CA GLN A 7 -10.87 -36.60 58.27
C GLN A 7 -9.95 -35.39 58.07
N ALA A 8 -8.66 -35.68 58.08
CA ALA A 8 -7.54 -34.75 58.07
C ALA A 8 -7.42 -34.01 56.73
N ARG A 9 -7.04 -32.73 56.79
CA ARG A 9 -6.52 -31.95 55.66
C ARG A 9 -5.06 -31.66 55.94
N ASP A 10 -4.19 -32.16 55.08
CA ASP A 10 -2.76 -31.88 55.08
C ASP A 10 -2.50 -30.38 54.83
N ALA A 11 -1.67 -29.79 55.68
CA ALA A 11 -1.19 -28.43 55.57
C ALA A 11 0.15 -28.42 54.82
N ASN A 12 0.25 -27.60 53.76
CA ASN A 12 1.52 -27.29 53.10
C ASN A 12 1.96 -25.86 53.54
N PRO A 13 3.23 -25.61 53.89
CA PRO A 13 3.67 -24.31 54.41
C PRO A 13 3.85 -23.27 53.29
N PRO A 14 3.83 -21.96 53.60
CA PRO A 14 3.94 -20.91 52.59
C PRO A 14 5.38 -20.80 52.05
N SER A 15 5.53 -20.84 50.72
CA SER A 15 6.79 -20.59 50.03
C SER A 15 7.11 -19.09 50.02
N ASN A 16 8.13 -18.71 50.77
CA ASN A 16 8.63 -17.35 50.85
C ASN A 16 9.45 -17.03 49.58
N THR A 17 8.83 -16.37 48.59
CA THR A 17 9.52 -16.00 47.35
C THR A 17 10.32 -14.71 47.54
N ILE A 18 11.64 -14.86 47.67
CA ILE A 18 12.60 -13.75 47.66
C ILE A 18 12.59 -13.10 46.27
N ARG A 19 12.12 -11.85 46.16
CA ARG A 19 12.18 -11.06 44.92
C ARG A 19 13.64 -10.76 44.56
N ARG A 20 14.11 -11.27 43.41
CA ARG A 20 15.42 -10.91 42.85
C ARG A 20 15.37 -9.49 42.25
N PRO A 21 16.32 -8.59 42.57
CA PRO A 21 16.37 -7.27 41.96
C PRO A 21 16.86 -7.34 40.51
N HIS A 22 16.11 -6.75 39.58
CA HIS A 22 16.51 -6.61 38.18
C HIS A 22 17.30 -5.32 37.92
N ARG A 23 18.30 -5.40 37.04
CA ARG A 23 19.13 -4.27 36.60
C ARG A 23 18.34 -3.39 35.61
N LYS A 24 18.18 -2.09 35.92
CA LYS A 24 17.42 -1.13 35.10
C LYS A 24 18.10 -0.88 33.74
N SER A 25 17.34 -0.95 32.64
CA SER A 25 17.81 -0.58 31.30
C SER A 25 18.03 0.94 31.19
N ARG A 26 19.22 1.35 30.71
CA ARG A 26 19.59 2.78 30.60
C ARG A 26 19.01 3.45 29.33
N ASN A 27 18.54 2.67 28.36
CA ASN A 27 18.21 3.15 27.00
C ASN A 27 16.71 3.37 26.74
N GLY A 28 15.84 3.33 27.76
CA GLY A 28 14.41 3.61 27.58
C GLY A 28 14.08 5.09 27.32
N CYS A 29 13.08 5.36 26.47
CA CYS A 29 12.54 6.71 26.26
C CYS A 29 11.87 7.26 27.53
N LYS A 30 11.64 8.58 27.60
CA LYS A 30 11.08 9.25 28.80
C LYS A 30 9.71 8.69 29.22
N GLN A 31 8.88 8.27 28.27
CA GLN A 31 7.54 7.75 28.51
C GLN A 31 7.55 6.32 29.08
N CYS A 32 8.42 5.44 28.54
CA CYS A 32 8.63 4.09 29.09
C CYS A 32 9.26 4.13 30.49
N LYS A 33 10.18 5.07 30.75
CA LYS A 33 10.77 5.30 32.08
C LYS A 33 9.73 5.75 33.11
N ARG A 34 8.76 6.60 32.74
CA ARG A 34 7.65 7.02 33.62
C ARG A 34 6.70 5.88 33.96
N ARG A 35 6.49 4.93 33.05
CA ARG A 35 5.49 3.87 33.21
C ARG A 35 6.07 2.53 33.69
N HIS A 36 7.38 2.45 33.98
CA HIS A 36 8.06 1.22 34.38
C HIS A 36 7.82 0.01 33.44
N MET A 37 7.67 0.26 32.13
CA MET A 37 7.46 -0.79 31.12
C MET A 37 8.73 -0.99 30.26
N LYS A 38 9.03 -2.24 29.88
CA LYS A 38 10.08 -2.58 28.89
C LYS A 38 9.63 -2.12 27.49
N SER A 39 10.56 -1.55 26.71
CA SER A 39 10.37 -1.32 25.29
C SER A 39 10.92 -2.53 24.54
N ASN A 40 10.08 -3.21 23.76
CA ASN A 40 10.48 -4.37 22.94
C ASN A 40 10.79 -3.98 21.48
N LEU A 41 10.92 -2.68 21.17
CA LEU A 41 10.92 -2.20 19.79
C LEU A 41 12.29 -2.26 19.06
N VAL A 42 13.30 -2.96 19.60
CA VAL A 42 14.66 -2.95 19.01
C VAL A 42 15.17 -4.34 18.60
N ALA A 43 14.41 -5.42 18.81
CA ALA A 43 14.86 -6.77 18.43
C ALA A 43 14.49 -7.22 17.01
N ALA A 44 13.63 -6.50 16.30
CA ALA A 44 13.11 -6.96 14.99
C ALA A 44 13.93 -6.51 13.76
N ILE A 45 15.07 -5.82 13.96
CA ILE A 45 15.91 -5.35 12.84
C ILE A 45 17.33 -5.86 13.05
N GLY A 46 17.61 -7.04 12.49
CA GLY A 46 18.98 -7.51 12.26
C GLY A 46 19.27 -8.93 12.75
N ALA A 47 18.87 -9.95 11.98
CA ALA A 47 19.58 -11.23 11.89
C ALA A 47 19.05 -12.07 10.73
N ALA A 48 19.45 -11.73 9.49
CA ALA A 48 19.47 -12.69 8.40
C ALA A 48 20.90 -13.23 8.29
N GLY A 49 21.11 -14.47 8.74
CA GLY A 49 22.32 -15.26 8.47
C GLY A 49 23.02 -15.84 9.71
N PHE A 50 22.74 -17.10 10.04
CA PHE A 50 23.70 -18.24 10.14
C PHE A 50 23.01 -19.47 10.79
N HIS A 51 23.50 -20.66 10.44
CA HIS A 51 22.98 -22.02 10.74
C HIS A 51 23.01 -22.44 12.24
N PRO A 52 22.36 -23.56 12.62
CA PRO A 52 21.83 -23.80 13.97
C PRO A 52 22.80 -24.56 14.89
N THR A 53 22.69 -24.35 16.20
CA THR A 53 22.86 -25.38 17.23
C THR A 53 22.19 -24.95 18.55
N ASP A 54 21.51 -25.93 19.15
CA ASP A 54 21.14 -26.11 20.55
C ASP A 54 20.14 -25.16 21.24
N GLY A 55 18.90 -25.66 21.32
CA GLY A 55 18.28 -25.99 22.61
C GLY A 55 18.05 -24.82 23.58
N VAL A 56 17.10 -23.96 23.26
CA VAL A 56 16.39 -23.16 24.27
C VAL A 56 14.90 -23.29 24.00
N GLU A 57 14.16 -23.78 25.00
CA GLU A 57 12.72 -23.92 25.02
C GLU A 57 12.06 -22.61 24.54
N SER A 58 11.36 -22.70 23.42
CA SER A 58 10.57 -21.59 22.88
C SER A 58 9.42 -21.31 23.84
N GLU A 59 9.60 -20.33 24.73
CA GLU A 59 8.47 -19.63 25.33
C GLU A 59 7.58 -19.16 24.17
N THR A 60 6.36 -19.69 24.13
CA THR A 60 5.31 -19.29 23.18
C THR A 60 5.10 -17.80 23.32
N GLU A 61 5.70 -17.04 22.40
CA GLU A 61 5.50 -15.61 22.23
C GLU A 61 3.99 -15.40 22.06
N SER A 62 3.35 -14.81 23.08
CA SER A 62 1.90 -14.70 23.13
C SER A 62 1.43 -13.89 21.92
N LEU A 63 0.71 -14.54 21.01
CA LEU A 63 -0.11 -13.87 19.99
C LEU A 63 -0.88 -12.74 20.69
N LEU A 64 -0.75 -11.51 20.19
CA LEU A 64 -1.50 -10.37 20.69
C LEU A 64 -2.98 -10.78 20.77
N PRO A 65 -3.62 -10.76 21.95
CA PRO A 65 -4.97 -11.29 22.07
C PRO A 65 -5.93 -10.48 21.18
N ASP A 66 -6.81 -11.20 20.47
CA ASP A 66 -7.84 -10.66 19.56
C ASP A 66 -8.97 -9.96 20.33
N VAL A 67 -8.61 -8.99 21.17
CA VAL A 67 -9.57 -8.25 21.98
C VAL A 67 -10.14 -7.13 21.12
N TYR A 68 -11.35 -7.35 20.63
CA TYR A 68 -12.20 -6.30 20.07
C TYR A 68 -12.98 -5.60 21.21
N ASN A 69 -13.21 -4.30 21.07
CA ASN A 69 -13.87 -3.47 22.07
C ASN A 69 -14.98 -2.65 21.40
N LEU A 70 -15.74 -1.87 22.17
CA LEU A 70 -16.83 -1.06 21.62
C LEU A 70 -16.38 -0.06 20.54
N GLY A 71 -15.16 0.47 20.65
CA GLY A 71 -14.57 1.32 19.60
C GLY A 71 -14.34 0.56 18.30
N HIS A 72 -13.84 -0.68 18.37
CA HIS A 72 -13.71 -1.54 17.19
C HIS A 72 -15.07 -1.88 16.56
N LEU A 73 -16.14 -2.06 17.36
CA LEU A 73 -17.49 -2.25 16.82
C LEU A 73 -18.04 -1.00 16.13
N ALA A 74 -17.72 0.21 16.63
CA ALA A 74 -18.06 1.45 15.96
C ALA A 74 -17.32 1.59 14.60
N LEU A 75 -16.04 1.23 14.56
CA LEU A 75 -15.27 1.16 13.31
C LEU A 75 -15.86 0.13 12.33
N LEU A 76 -16.28 -1.03 12.82
CA LEU A 76 -16.93 -2.06 11.99
C LEU A 76 -18.24 -1.56 11.39
N HIS A 77 -19.05 -0.86 12.19
CA HIS A 77 -20.30 -0.26 11.71
C HIS A 77 -20.03 0.83 10.66
N HIS A 78 -18.99 1.64 10.85
CA HIS A 78 -18.57 2.64 9.87
C HIS A 78 -18.09 2.00 8.56
N LEU A 79 -17.28 0.94 8.65
CA LEU A 79 -16.82 0.17 7.51
C LEU A 79 -18.00 -0.34 6.67
N GLU A 80 -18.95 -1.00 7.31
CA GLU A 80 -20.14 -1.53 6.64
C GLU A 80 -20.95 -0.41 5.99
N SER A 81 -21.24 0.66 6.74
CA SER A 81 -22.19 1.68 6.32
C SER A 81 -21.65 2.65 5.27
N ASN A 82 -20.34 2.93 5.28
CA ASN A 82 -19.75 4.01 4.48
C ASN A 82 -18.68 3.55 3.49
N LEU A 83 -18.00 2.42 3.73
CA LEU A 83 -16.90 1.97 2.87
C LEU A 83 -17.27 0.77 2.00
N LEU A 84 -18.02 -0.18 2.53
CA LEU A 84 -18.38 -1.41 1.82
C LEU A 84 -19.72 -1.33 1.09
N ASN A 85 -20.67 -0.55 1.63
CA ASN A 85 -21.93 -0.25 0.97
C ASN A 85 -21.81 1.01 0.10
N SER A 86 -22.77 1.20 -0.82
CA SER A 86 -22.82 2.38 -1.69
C SER A 86 -22.99 3.65 -0.87
N GLY A 87 -21.92 4.44 -0.76
CA GLY A 87 -21.89 5.78 -0.18
C GLY A 87 -20.83 6.61 -0.89
N ASP A 88 -20.73 7.90 -0.55
CA ASP A 88 -19.80 8.86 -1.19
C ASP A 88 -18.32 8.43 -1.10
N ALA A 89 -17.98 7.52 -0.18
CA ALA A 89 -16.64 6.97 0.02
C ALA A 89 -16.55 5.45 -0.27
N GLY A 90 -17.58 4.90 -0.92
CA GLY A 90 -17.70 3.47 -1.20
C GLY A 90 -16.53 2.96 -2.04
N LEU A 91 -15.98 1.81 -1.65
CA LEU A 91 -14.91 1.14 -2.38
C LEU A 91 -15.37 0.48 -3.67
N PHE A 92 -16.70 0.35 -3.88
CA PHE A 92 -17.28 -0.39 -5.00
C PHE A 92 -18.49 0.38 -5.59
N PRO A 93 -18.61 0.41 -6.93
CA PRO A 93 -19.82 0.92 -7.58
C PRO A 93 -21.02 -0.02 -7.46
N ASP A 94 -22.20 0.56 -7.64
CA ASP A 94 -23.51 -0.12 -7.68
C ASP A 94 -23.88 -0.75 -6.34
N ALA A 95 -24.94 -0.23 -5.70
CA ALA A 95 -25.41 -0.68 -4.39
C ALA A 95 -25.62 -2.21 -4.30
N THR A 96 -26.05 -2.83 -5.41
CA THR A 96 -26.30 -4.28 -5.44
C THR A 96 -24.98 -5.07 -5.39
N LYS A 97 -24.04 -4.72 -6.27
CA LYS A 97 -22.72 -5.39 -6.35
C LYS A 97 -21.87 -5.09 -5.12
N ALA A 98 -21.91 -3.85 -4.64
CA ALA A 98 -21.26 -3.44 -3.40
C ALA A 98 -21.72 -4.29 -2.22
N GLY A 99 -23.04 -4.53 -2.08
CA GLY A 99 -23.59 -5.39 -1.04
C GLY A 99 -23.15 -6.86 -1.14
N GLU A 100 -22.99 -7.40 -2.34
CA GLU A 100 -22.49 -8.77 -2.56
C GLU A 100 -21.00 -8.89 -2.21
N ILE A 101 -20.17 -7.94 -2.65
CA ILE A 101 -18.74 -7.87 -2.30
C ILE A 101 -18.57 -7.65 -0.79
N ALA A 102 -19.36 -6.79 -0.16
CA ALA A 102 -19.35 -6.56 1.28
C ALA A 102 -19.58 -7.86 2.06
N LYS A 103 -20.59 -8.66 1.67
CA LYS A 103 -20.87 -9.97 2.28
C LYS A 103 -19.67 -10.91 2.15
N LEU A 104 -19.03 -10.96 0.99
CA LEU A 104 -17.82 -11.77 0.78
C LEU A 104 -16.68 -11.34 1.71
N ILE A 105 -16.44 -10.02 1.83
CA ILE A 105 -15.40 -9.46 2.69
C ILE A 105 -15.66 -9.82 4.16
N PHE A 106 -16.88 -9.60 4.66
CA PHE A 106 -17.24 -9.94 6.04
C PHE A 106 -17.14 -11.44 6.33
N LYS A 107 -17.63 -12.28 5.41
CA LYS A 107 -17.51 -13.74 5.53
C LYS A 107 -16.06 -14.18 5.67
N SER A 108 -15.16 -13.55 4.92
CA SER A 108 -13.71 -13.82 4.96
C SER A 108 -13.06 -13.27 6.24
N ALA A 109 -13.48 -12.10 6.70
CA ALA A 109 -12.86 -11.40 7.83
C ALA A 109 -13.22 -12.01 9.19
N ILE A 110 -14.44 -12.53 9.36
CA ILE A 110 -14.88 -13.13 10.64
C ILE A 110 -14.01 -14.32 11.07
N THR A 111 -13.46 -15.07 10.12
CA THR A 111 -12.58 -16.22 10.39
C THR A 111 -11.09 -15.88 10.28
N THR A 112 -10.74 -14.63 9.95
CA THR A 112 -9.38 -14.22 9.61
C THR A 112 -9.00 -12.94 10.36
N PRO A 113 -8.42 -13.04 11.59
CA PRO A 113 -8.18 -11.89 12.46
C PRO A 113 -7.36 -10.76 11.82
N PHE A 114 -6.28 -11.08 11.10
CA PHE A 114 -5.45 -10.07 10.44
C PHE A 114 -6.21 -9.31 9.33
N LEU A 115 -7.17 -9.95 8.66
CA LEU A 115 -8.02 -9.27 7.67
C LEU A 115 -9.02 -8.34 8.37
N MET A 116 -9.63 -8.79 9.47
CA MET A 116 -10.53 -7.96 10.26
C MET A 116 -9.81 -6.72 10.80
N ASP A 117 -8.60 -6.88 11.32
CA ASP A 117 -7.80 -5.76 11.80
C ASP A 117 -7.51 -4.72 10.71
N GLU A 118 -7.14 -5.17 9.52
CA GLU A 118 -6.85 -4.27 8.40
C GLU A 118 -8.11 -3.53 7.93
N LEU A 119 -9.26 -4.21 7.92
CA LEU A 119 -10.54 -3.59 7.60
C LEU A 119 -10.95 -2.52 8.62
N LEU A 120 -10.76 -2.79 9.91
CA LEU A 120 -10.99 -1.80 10.97
C LEU A 120 -9.99 -0.64 10.87
N ALA A 121 -8.75 -0.90 10.48
CA ALA A 121 -7.76 0.13 10.26
C ALA A 121 -8.19 1.08 9.12
N MET A 122 -8.68 0.53 8.01
CA MET A 122 -9.24 1.30 6.90
C MET A 122 -10.42 2.18 7.32
N ALA A 123 -11.30 1.67 8.18
CA ALA A 123 -12.41 2.45 8.73
C ALA A 123 -11.91 3.64 9.57
N ALA A 124 -10.91 3.43 10.41
CA ALA A 124 -10.29 4.50 11.19
C ALA A 124 -9.60 5.54 10.28
N LEU A 125 -8.88 5.11 9.25
CA LEU A 125 -8.28 6.03 8.26
C LEU A 125 -9.35 6.90 7.59
N HIS A 126 -10.47 6.30 7.18
CA HIS A 126 -11.55 7.07 6.56
C HIS A 126 -12.16 8.07 7.55
N LEU A 127 -12.43 7.69 8.81
CA LEU A 127 -12.91 8.66 9.81
C LEU A 127 -11.94 9.83 10.03
N SER A 128 -10.63 9.60 9.89
CA SER A 128 -9.62 10.66 10.00
C SER A 128 -9.72 11.72 8.89
N THR A 129 -10.34 11.41 7.75
CA THR A 129 -10.60 12.38 6.68
C THR A 129 -11.89 13.17 6.91
N GLN A 130 -12.82 12.61 7.67
CA GLN A 130 -14.14 13.20 7.91
C GLN A 130 -14.18 14.12 9.15
N THR A 131 -13.22 14.01 10.06
CA THR A 131 -13.13 14.88 11.23
C THR A 131 -12.28 16.13 10.98
N PHE A 132 -12.75 17.27 11.50
CA PHE A 132 -12.05 18.55 11.48
C PHE A 132 -11.25 18.82 12.76
N ASP A 133 -11.50 18.08 13.84
CA ASP A 133 -10.73 18.23 15.09
C ASP A 133 -9.35 17.55 14.93
N PRO A 134 -8.23 18.30 15.05
CA PRO A 134 -6.90 17.72 14.97
C PRO A 134 -6.63 16.64 16.03
N ALA A 135 -7.23 16.73 17.22
CA ALA A 135 -7.02 15.73 18.26
C ALA A 135 -7.69 14.41 17.89
N GLU A 136 -8.96 14.46 17.49
CA GLU A 136 -9.73 13.31 17.01
C GLU A 136 -9.10 12.68 15.75
N LYS A 137 -8.70 13.51 14.77
CA LYS A 137 -7.97 13.04 13.58
C LYS A 137 -6.75 12.21 13.94
N ASN A 138 -5.90 12.71 14.85
CA ASN A 138 -4.70 12.00 15.28
C ASN A 138 -5.03 10.71 16.06
N GLN A 139 -6.16 10.67 16.78
CA GLN A 139 -6.61 9.45 17.46
C GLN A 139 -6.97 8.36 16.46
N TYR A 140 -7.75 8.67 15.42
CA TYR A 140 -8.10 7.70 14.39
C TYR A 140 -6.87 7.20 13.62
N LEU A 141 -5.94 8.09 13.28
CA LEU A 141 -4.72 7.69 12.60
C LEU A 141 -3.85 6.78 13.48
N HIS A 142 -3.76 7.07 14.78
CA HIS A 142 -3.07 6.20 15.71
C HIS A 142 -3.76 4.83 15.83
N GLN A 143 -5.09 4.79 15.87
CA GLN A 143 -5.85 3.54 15.86
C GLN A 143 -5.60 2.73 14.59
N ALA A 144 -5.62 3.36 13.41
CA ALA A 144 -5.31 2.70 12.15
C ALA A 144 -3.91 2.07 12.16
N ALA A 145 -2.88 2.82 12.58
CA ALA A 145 -1.52 2.31 12.67
C ALA A 145 -1.38 1.15 13.67
N GLN A 146 -2.08 1.21 14.81
CA GLN A 146 -2.09 0.11 15.79
C GLN A 146 -2.73 -1.16 15.23
N LEU A 147 -3.88 -1.01 14.55
CA LEU A 147 -4.61 -2.12 13.96
C LEU A 147 -3.82 -2.77 12.81
N GLN A 148 -3.23 -1.99 11.91
CA GLN A 148 -2.35 -2.52 10.86
C GLN A 148 -1.12 -3.22 11.45
N THR A 149 -0.51 -2.66 12.49
CA THR A 149 0.64 -3.31 13.16
C THR A 149 0.23 -4.65 13.76
N ARG A 150 -0.97 -4.74 14.37
CA ARG A 150 -1.53 -6.00 14.88
C ARG A 150 -1.79 -7.00 13.74
N ALA A 151 -2.43 -6.54 12.67
CA ALA A 151 -2.70 -7.34 11.47
C ALA A 151 -1.43 -7.95 10.86
N LEU A 152 -0.41 -7.13 10.63
CA LEU A 152 0.90 -7.57 10.14
C LEU A 152 1.59 -8.52 11.12
N GLY A 153 1.49 -8.26 12.43
CA GLY A 153 2.00 -9.14 13.47
C GLY A 153 1.39 -10.54 13.40
N HIS A 154 0.07 -10.64 13.29
CA HIS A 154 -0.63 -11.92 13.14
C HIS A 154 -0.31 -12.60 11.80
N PHE A 155 -0.33 -11.86 10.70
CA PHE A 155 -0.01 -12.39 9.37
C PHE A 155 1.41 -13.00 9.34
N ASN A 156 2.39 -12.29 9.90
CA ASN A 156 3.79 -12.75 9.96
C ASN A 156 4.01 -13.89 10.97
N ALA A 157 3.21 -13.98 12.02
CA ALA A 157 3.29 -15.06 13.00
C ALA A 157 2.72 -16.37 12.45
N ILE A 158 1.59 -16.30 11.73
CA ILE A 158 0.94 -17.47 11.13
C ILE A 158 1.70 -17.96 9.90
N GLN A 159 2.31 -17.05 9.12
CA GLN A 159 2.92 -17.33 7.83
C GLN A 159 2.04 -18.25 6.97
N PRO A 160 0.79 -17.83 6.69
CA PRO A 160 -0.20 -18.71 6.09
C PRO A 160 0.29 -19.20 4.73
N ARG A 161 0.33 -20.53 4.58
CA ARG A 161 0.44 -21.13 3.25
C ARG A 161 -0.88 -20.91 2.54
N VAL A 162 -0.82 -20.41 1.29
CA VAL A 162 -2.04 -20.29 0.49
C VAL A 162 -2.62 -21.68 0.26
N SER A 163 -3.91 -21.77 0.49
CA SER A 163 -4.76 -22.90 0.13
C SER A 163 -6.03 -22.37 -0.51
N ASP A 164 -6.80 -23.27 -1.11
CA ASP A 164 -8.07 -22.92 -1.74
C ASP A 164 -9.05 -22.31 -0.72
N GLU A 165 -8.98 -22.72 0.55
CA GLU A 165 -9.84 -22.23 1.62
C GLU A 165 -9.51 -20.80 2.09
N ASN A 166 -8.25 -20.36 1.99
CA ASN A 166 -7.81 -19.07 2.53
C ASN A 166 -7.39 -18.05 1.46
N CYS A 167 -7.32 -18.46 0.19
CA CYS A 167 -6.80 -17.62 -0.90
C CYS A 167 -7.54 -16.28 -1.03
N THR A 168 -8.88 -16.28 -0.89
CA THR A 168 -9.70 -15.07 -0.93
C THR A 168 -9.37 -14.12 0.22
N ALA A 169 -9.25 -14.64 1.44
CA ALA A 169 -8.94 -13.80 2.61
C ALA A 169 -7.55 -13.17 2.50
N LEU A 170 -6.56 -13.92 1.99
CA LEU A 170 -5.20 -13.42 1.77
C LEU A 170 -5.15 -12.37 0.66
N PHE A 171 -5.90 -12.57 -0.42
CA PHE A 171 -6.04 -11.60 -1.50
C PHE A 171 -6.71 -10.30 -1.03
N LEU A 172 -7.79 -10.40 -0.26
CA LEU A 172 -8.46 -9.24 0.32
C LEU A 172 -7.51 -8.49 1.27
N PHE A 173 -6.83 -9.20 2.16
CA PHE A 173 -5.88 -8.59 3.10
C PHE A 173 -4.78 -7.82 2.36
N SER A 174 -4.15 -8.41 1.33
CA SER A 174 -3.13 -7.71 0.56
C SER A 174 -3.65 -6.47 -0.16
N SER A 175 -4.89 -6.54 -0.67
CA SER A 175 -5.53 -5.44 -1.37
C SER A 175 -5.80 -4.27 -0.42
N PHE A 176 -6.41 -4.53 0.74
CA PHE A 176 -6.69 -3.51 1.75
C PHE A 176 -5.42 -2.92 2.35
N LEU A 177 -4.41 -3.75 2.65
CA LEU A 177 -3.11 -3.25 3.12
C LEU A 177 -2.45 -2.33 2.09
N GLY A 178 -2.64 -2.59 0.80
CA GLY A 178 -2.17 -1.70 -0.27
C GLY A 178 -2.83 -0.34 -0.26
N LEU A 179 -4.15 -0.31 -0.10
CA LEU A 179 -4.91 0.94 0.03
C LEU A 179 -4.49 1.71 1.27
N HIS A 180 -4.35 1.04 2.42
CA HIS A 180 -3.84 1.64 3.64
C HIS A 180 -2.44 2.24 3.42
N THR A 181 -1.51 1.46 2.86
CA THR A 181 -0.15 1.89 2.60
C THR A 181 -0.11 3.14 1.71
N LEU A 182 -1.02 3.27 0.73
CA LEU A 182 -1.11 4.49 -0.06
C LEU A 182 -1.70 5.65 0.74
N PHE A 183 -2.80 5.45 1.46
CA PHE A 183 -3.42 6.53 2.21
C PHE A 183 -2.48 7.13 3.28
N ASP A 184 -1.78 6.29 4.04
CA ASP A 184 -0.82 6.71 5.07
C ASP A 184 0.21 7.72 4.55
N THR A 185 0.48 7.66 3.25
CA THR A 185 1.51 8.47 2.60
C THR A 185 1.02 9.87 2.24
N THR A 186 -0.29 10.08 2.13
CA THR A 186 -0.90 11.42 2.01
C THR A 186 -0.81 12.23 3.30
N ILE A 187 -0.85 11.56 4.45
CA ILE A 187 -1.02 12.22 5.75
C ILE A 187 0.32 12.51 6.42
N TYR A 188 1.29 11.60 6.29
CA TYR A 188 2.45 11.60 7.17
C TYR A 188 3.79 11.96 6.53
N GLN A 189 3.90 12.11 5.20
CA GLN A 189 5.22 12.15 4.59
C GLN A 189 5.67 13.52 4.07
N ARG A 190 6.71 14.01 4.76
CA ARG A 190 7.71 14.97 4.23
C ARG A 190 8.90 14.26 3.56
N ASP A 191 9.03 12.92 3.66
CA ASP A 191 10.20 12.17 3.17
C ASP A 191 9.82 11.03 2.20
N PHE A 192 9.93 11.33 0.90
CA PHE A 192 9.72 10.38 -0.20
C PHE A 192 10.54 9.08 -0.11
N THR A 193 11.61 9.05 0.68
CA THR A 193 12.42 7.84 0.87
C THR A 193 11.64 6.77 1.60
N GLU A 194 11.06 7.13 2.75
CA GLU A 194 10.25 6.22 3.57
C GLU A 194 9.00 5.75 2.79
N PHE A 195 8.38 6.65 2.04
CA PHE A 195 7.25 6.36 1.15
C PHE A 195 7.58 5.20 0.21
N LEU A 196 8.66 5.37 -0.54
CA LEU A 196 9.01 4.42 -1.58
C LEU A 196 9.36 3.06 -0.97
N ASP A 197 10.00 3.04 0.20
CA ASP A 197 10.33 1.80 0.90
C ASP A 197 9.05 1.06 1.34
N LYS A 198 8.04 1.77 1.87
CA LYS A 198 6.72 1.20 2.22
C LYS A 198 5.97 0.71 0.98
N LEU A 199 5.94 1.49 -0.10
CA LEU A 199 5.33 1.09 -1.37
C LEU A 199 5.97 -0.18 -1.93
N ILE A 200 7.30 -0.27 -1.91
CA ILE A 200 8.04 -1.45 -2.36
C ILE A 200 7.70 -2.67 -1.49
N GLN A 201 7.60 -2.50 -0.17
CA GLN A 201 7.21 -3.58 0.75
C GLN A 201 5.80 -4.09 0.44
N PHE A 202 4.84 -3.18 0.27
CA PHE A 202 3.48 -3.52 -0.17
C PHE A 202 3.49 -4.29 -1.50
N VAL A 203 4.17 -3.77 -2.53
CA VAL A 203 4.25 -4.42 -3.84
C VAL A 203 4.86 -5.82 -3.72
N THR A 204 5.90 -5.97 -2.91
CA THR A 204 6.54 -7.27 -2.65
C THR A 204 5.57 -8.25 -2.00
N LEU A 205 4.84 -7.83 -0.97
CA LEU A 205 3.86 -8.66 -0.27
C LEU A 205 2.72 -9.07 -1.22
N HIS A 206 2.14 -8.11 -1.94
CA HIS A 206 1.03 -8.37 -2.86
C HIS A 206 1.45 -9.28 -4.02
N ARG A 207 2.68 -9.16 -4.53
CA ARG A 207 3.23 -10.08 -5.54
C ARG A 207 3.52 -11.46 -4.97
N GLY A 208 3.95 -11.55 -3.70
CA GLY A 208 4.07 -12.81 -2.97
C GLY A 208 2.71 -13.51 -2.97
N ILE A 209 1.68 -12.83 -2.47
CA ILE A 209 0.32 -13.36 -2.40
C ILE A 209 -0.19 -13.73 -3.79
N ARG A 210 -0.06 -12.87 -4.82
CA ARG A 210 -0.46 -13.20 -6.20
C ARG A 210 0.26 -14.42 -6.76
N THR A 211 1.56 -14.56 -6.47
CA THR A 211 2.35 -15.71 -6.94
C THR A 211 1.79 -17.01 -6.38
N VAL A 212 1.48 -17.04 -5.08
CA VAL A 212 0.99 -18.25 -4.43
C VAL A 212 -0.52 -18.48 -4.67
N THR A 213 -1.32 -17.42 -4.81
CA THR A 213 -2.75 -17.52 -5.20
C THR A 213 -2.96 -17.79 -6.69
N ARG A 214 -1.91 -17.80 -7.52
CA ARG A 214 -2.04 -18.06 -8.97
C ARG A 214 -2.72 -19.39 -9.28
N GLN A 215 -2.47 -20.43 -8.48
CA GLN A 215 -3.09 -21.75 -8.64
C GLN A 215 -4.58 -21.72 -8.26
N SER A 216 -4.92 -20.94 -7.25
CA SER A 216 -6.29 -20.74 -6.75
C SER A 216 -7.00 -19.52 -7.37
N TRP A 217 -6.44 -18.90 -8.43
CA TRP A 217 -7.00 -17.68 -9.03
C TRP A 217 -8.42 -17.89 -9.57
N HIS A 218 -8.69 -19.09 -10.08
CA HIS A 218 -10.03 -19.49 -10.52
C HIS A 218 -11.07 -19.38 -9.40
N ILE A 219 -10.70 -19.69 -8.16
CA ILE A 219 -11.58 -19.58 -6.98
C ILE A 219 -11.93 -18.11 -6.73
N ILE A 220 -10.93 -17.23 -6.72
CA ILE A 220 -11.13 -15.79 -6.53
C ILE A 220 -12.05 -15.24 -7.64
N ASN A 221 -11.85 -15.66 -8.88
CA ASN A 221 -12.68 -15.28 -10.03
C ASN A 221 -14.13 -15.79 -9.93
N GLU A 222 -14.38 -16.90 -9.25
CA GLU A 222 -15.74 -17.43 -9.05
C GLU A 222 -16.49 -16.73 -7.90
N THR A 223 -15.77 -15.97 -7.06
CA THR A 223 -16.38 -15.16 -6.00
C THR A 223 -16.98 -13.85 -6.53
N GLU A 224 -17.54 -13.06 -5.61
CA GLU A 224 -18.17 -11.77 -5.90
C GLU A 224 -17.14 -10.73 -6.37
N MET A 225 -15.83 -11.02 -6.26
CA MET A 225 -14.78 -10.25 -6.90
C MET A 225 -14.89 -10.20 -8.43
N LYS A 226 -15.63 -11.13 -9.06
CA LYS A 226 -15.95 -11.11 -10.49
C LYS A 226 -16.58 -9.81 -10.96
N HIS A 227 -17.31 -9.10 -10.09
CA HIS A 227 -17.90 -7.80 -10.41
C HIS A 227 -16.85 -6.73 -10.72
N ILE A 228 -15.60 -6.92 -10.29
CA ILE A 228 -14.45 -6.09 -10.63
C ILE A 228 -13.61 -6.74 -11.73
N ILE A 229 -13.40 -8.06 -11.65
CA ILE A 229 -12.47 -8.79 -12.52
C ILE A 229 -13.03 -8.98 -13.94
N ASP A 230 -14.31 -9.31 -14.10
CA ASP A 230 -14.91 -9.61 -15.40
C ASP A 230 -14.93 -8.39 -16.33
N PRO A 231 -15.33 -7.17 -15.89
CA PRO A 231 -15.27 -5.99 -16.74
C PRO A 231 -13.86 -5.70 -17.26
N ILE A 232 -12.83 -5.88 -16.41
CA ILE A 232 -11.44 -5.70 -16.78
C ILE A 232 -11.03 -6.75 -17.83
N SER A 233 -11.38 -8.01 -17.57
CA SER A 233 -11.02 -9.15 -18.43
C SER A 233 -11.75 -9.14 -19.78
N ALA A 234 -12.99 -8.63 -19.82
CA ALA A 234 -13.76 -8.49 -21.05
C ALA A 234 -13.08 -7.54 -22.05
N LEU A 235 -12.39 -6.50 -21.55
CA LEU A 235 -11.62 -5.58 -22.40
C LEU A 235 -10.38 -6.23 -23.03
N ASP A 236 -9.85 -7.31 -22.47
CA ASP A 236 -8.77 -8.08 -23.08
C ASP A 236 -9.25 -8.95 -24.26
N GLN A 237 -10.55 -9.26 -24.32
CA GLN A 237 -11.17 -10.08 -25.37
C GLN A 237 -11.68 -9.25 -26.55
N LEU A 238 -11.78 -7.93 -26.40
CA LEU A 238 -12.15 -7.03 -27.48
C LEU A 238 -11.04 -6.99 -28.55
N ASP A 239 -11.45 -6.92 -29.81
CA ASP A 239 -10.52 -6.81 -30.95
C ASP A 239 -9.57 -5.62 -30.73
N PRO A 240 -8.24 -5.83 -30.73
CA PRO A 240 -7.25 -4.75 -30.63
C PRO A 240 -7.46 -3.63 -31.64
N GLN A 241 -8.09 -3.92 -32.79
CA GLN A 241 -8.41 -2.93 -33.84
C GLN A 241 -9.62 -2.04 -33.49
N LEU A 242 -10.53 -2.50 -32.62
CA LEU A 242 -11.68 -1.75 -32.12
C LEU A 242 -11.36 -0.97 -30.83
N THR A 243 -10.32 -1.37 -30.11
CA THR A 243 -9.83 -0.62 -28.95
C THR A 243 -9.00 0.58 -29.40
N VAL A 244 -9.30 1.76 -28.87
CA VAL A 244 -8.48 2.97 -29.11
C VAL A 244 -7.05 2.69 -28.66
N SER A 245 -6.13 2.59 -29.62
CA SER A 245 -4.70 2.51 -29.31
C SER A 245 -4.32 3.76 -28.49
N CYS A 246 -4.04 3.54 -27.22
CA CYS A 246 -3.56 4.60 -26.35
C CYS A 246 -2.05 4.64 -26.50
N GLY A 247 -1.53 5.64 -27.20
CA GLY A 247 -0.08 5.92 -27.29
C GLY A 247 0.40 6.88 -26.21
N GLU A 248 -0.30 7.00 -25.07
CA GLU A 248 0.04 7.98 -24.03
C GLU A 248 1.44 7.77 -23.45
N CYS A 249 1.96 6.54 -23.49
CA CYS A 249 3.29 6.18 -23.05
C CYS A 249 4.32 6.05 -24.19
N ASP A 250 3.96 6.29 -25.45
CA ASP A 250 4.88 6.13 -26.60
C ASP A 250 6.10 7.06 -26.47
N GLY A 251 5.87 8.29 -26.00
CA GLY A 251 6.95 9.22 -25.69
C GLY A 251 7.90 8.67 -24.62
N LEU A 252 7.35 8.09 -23.55
CA LEU A 252 8.14 7.48 -22.47
C LEU A 252 8.97 6.29 -22.98
N LEU A 253 8.40 5.43 -23.82
CA LEU A 253 9.12 4.33 -24.46
C LEU A 253 10.25 4.84 -25.38
N ALA A 254 9.99 5.87 -26.19
CA ALA A 254 11.00 6.46 -27.06
C ALA A 254 12.18 7.05 -26.27
N HIS A 255 11.90 7.68 -25.12
CA HIS A 255 12.94 8.21 -24.25
C HIS A 255 13.76 7.12 -23.54
N LEU A 256 13.12 6.02 -23.11
CA LEU A 256 13.84 4.86 -22.57
C LEU A 256 14.74 4.24 -23.65
N ALA A 257 14.26 4.13 -24.89
CA ALA A 257 15.02 3.58 -26.01
C ALA A 257 16.27 4.44 -26.32
N ALA A 258 16.14 5.76 -26.24
CA ALA A 258 17.27 6.68 -26.38
C ALA A 258 18.31 6.53 -25.25
N SER A 259 17.96 5.90 -24.12
CA SER A 259 18.82 5.74 -22.95
C SER A 259 19.37 4.31 -22.79
N ILE A 260 19.14 3.43 -23.78
CA ILE A 260 19.44 1.98 -23.68
C ILE A 260 20.92 1.69 -23.37
N GLU A 261 21.85 2.43 -23.98
CA GLU A 261 23.29 2.24 -23.77
C GLU A 261 23.70 2.54 -22.32
N SER A 262 23.07 3.53 -21.69
CA SER A 262 23.35 3.94 -20.30
C SER A 262 22.65 3.07 -19.25
N LEU A 263 21.47 2.54 -19.58
CA LEU A 263 20.66 1.68 -18.72
C LEU A 263 21.19 0.24 -18.68
N GLY A 264 21.71 -0.22 -19.80
CA GLY A 264 21.97 -1.63 -20.05
C GLY A 264 20.69 -2.41 -20.40
N PRO A 265 20.79 -3.56 -21.08
CA PRO A 265 19.64 -4.27 -21.66
C PRO A 265 18.60 -4.72 -20.61
N SER A 266 19.03 -5.22 -19.46
CA SER A 266 18.11 -5.75 -18.44
C SER A 266 17.25 -4.65 -17.80
N SER A 267 17.87 -3.53 -17.41
CA SER A 267 17.15 -2.39 -16.83
C SER A 267 16.25 -1.71 -17.84
N PHE A 268 16.69 -1.59 -19.09
CA PHE A 268 15.86 -1.11 -20.19
C PHE A 268 14.61 -1.97 -20.37
N ASN A 269 14.78 -3.30 -20.46
CA ASN A 269 13.66 -4.23 -20.61
C ASN A 269 12.69 -4.15 -19.41
N ALA A 270 13.21 -4.10 -18.19
CA ALA A 270 12.39 -3.98 -16.99
C ALA A 270 11.53 -2.70 -16.98
N CYS A 271 12.10 -1.55 -17.36
CA CYS A 271 11.35 -0.31 -17.52
C CYS A 271 10.32 -0.40 -18.64
N CYS A 272 10.69 -0.94 -19.81
CA CYS A 272 9.75 -1.10 -20.93
C CYS A 272 8.55 -1.98 -20.59
N GLU A 273 8.74 -3.10 -19.88
CA GLU A 273 7.62 -3.94 -19.43
C GLU A 273 6.73 -3.23 -18.41
N ALA A 274 7.31 -2.43 -17.50
CA ALA A 274 6.54 -1.60 -16.57
C ALA A 274 5.72 -0.53 -17.30
N VAL A 275 6.29 0.08 -18.36
CA VAL A 275 5.59 1.08 -19.19
C VAL A 275 4.48 0.45 -20.03
N LYS A 276 4.70 -0.72 -20.64
CA LYS A 276 3.66 -1.47 -21.35
C LYS A 276 2.50 -1.84 -20.41
N SER A 277 2.82 -2.28 -19.19
CA SER A 277 1.81 -2.56 -18.16
C SER A 277 1.03 -1.30 -17.78
N LEU A 278 1.70 -0.14 -17.72
CA LEU A 278 1.03 1.13 -17.46
C LEU A 278 0.12 1.52 -18.62
N GLN A 279 0.59 1.33 -19.85
CA GLN A 279 -0.17 1.60 -21.06
C GLN A 279 -1.44 0.73 -21.13
N TRP A 280 -1.34 -0.52 -20.70
CA TRP A 280 -2.48 -1.42 -20.54
C TRP A 280 -3.48 -0.86 -19.53
N VAL A 281 -3.05 -0.47 -18.32
CA VAL A 281 -3.94 0.14 -17.31
C VAL A 281 -4.66 1.38 -17.85
N ILE A 282 -3.93 2.31 -18.48
CA ILE A 282 -4.52 3.53 -19.08
C ILE A 282 -5.55 3.19 -20.15
N GLY A 283 -5.23 2.21 -21.00
CA GLY A 283 -6.16 1.74 -22.04
C GLY A 283 -7.46 1.18 -21.45
N ARG A 284 -7.38 0.48 -20.31
CA ARG A 284 -8.54 -0.10 -19.64
C ARG A 284 -9.37 0.95 -18.92
N GLN A 285 -8.76 1.93 -18.24
CA GLN A 285 -9.52 3.02 -17.62
C GLN A 285 -10.46 3.70 -18.62
N ARG A 286 -10.02 3.95 -19.86
CA ARG A 286 -10.87 4.56 -20.90
C ARG A 286 -12.09 3.72 -21.30
N GLY A 287 -12.00 2.40 -21.16
CA GLY A 287 -13.07 1.46 -21.51
C GLY A 287 -13.91 1.03 -20.30
N LEU A 288 -13.52 1.43 -19.09
CA LEU A 288 -14.21 1.08 -17.85
C LEU A 288 -14.99 2.29 -17.31
N PRO A 289 -16.12 2.04 -16.62
CA PRO A 289 -16.78 3.04 -15.80
C PRO A 289 -15.80 3.66 -14.79
N ASP A 290 -15.97 4.96 -14.51
CA ASP A 290 -15.09 5.76 -13.63
C ASP A 290 -14.92 5.12 -12.25
N GLU A 291 -15.93 4.42 -11.76
CA GLU A 291 -15.92 3.81 -10.44
C GLU A 291 -15.01 2.58 -10.34
N LEU A 292 -14.66 1.97 -11.49
CA LEU A 292 -13.66 0.90 -11.55
C LEU A 292 -12.23 1.42 -11.75
N HIS A 293 -12.06 2.72 -11.99
CA HIS A 293 -10.73 3.32 -12.23
C HIS A 293 -9.78 3.09 -11.06
N PRO A 294 -10.16 3.28 -9.78
CA PRO A 294 -9.25 3.03 -8.66
C PRO A 294 -8.74 1.58 -8.61
N HIS A 295 -9.58 0.59 -8.93
CA HIS A 295 -9.19 -0.82 -8.92
C HIS A 295 -8.16 -1.15 -10.00
N ILE A 296 -8.38 -0.66 -11.23
CA ILE A 296 -7.44 -0.90 -12.33
C ILE A 296 -6.14 -0.08 -12.14
N THR A 297 -6.22 1.13 -11.58
CA THR A 297 -5.05 1.93 -11.19
C THR A 297 -4.18 1.18 -10.18
N MET A 298 -4.80 0.47 -9.23
CA MET A 298 -4.12 -0.37 -8.24
C MET A 298 -3.56 -1.69 -8.80
N ALA A 299 -3.92 -2.10 -10.02
CA ALA A 299 -3.32 -3.29 -10.63
C ALA A 299 -1.86 -3.06 -11.03
N TRP A 300 -1.50 -1.84 -11.47
CA TRP A 300 -0.16 -1.56 -12.03
C TRP A 300 1.00 -1.92 -11.08
N PRO A 301 1.02 -1.50 -9.80
CA PRO A 301 2.12 -1.85 -8.88
C PRO A 301 2.33 -3.37 -8.73
N VAL A 302 1.30 -4.17 -8.93
CA VAL A 302 1.40 -5.63 -8.83
C VAL A 302 1.91 -6.24 -10.15
N LEU A 303 1.63 -5.60 -11.30
CA LEU A 303 2.01 -6.07 -12.64
C LEU A 303 3.50 -5.91 -12.95
N VAL A 304 4.18 -4.90 -12.38
CA VAL A 304 5.60 -4.63 -12.68
C VAL A 304 6.52 -5.81 -12.32
N SER A 305 7.65 -5.91 -13.02
CA SER A 305 8.62 -7.00 -12.83
C SER A 305 9.42 -6.87 -11.53
N PHE A 306 10.08 -7.97 -11.11
CA PHE A 306 10.98 -7.92 -9.96
C PHE A 306 12.19 -7.01 -10.22
N ASP A 307 12.73 -7.06 -11.43
CA ASP A 307 13.87 -6.23 -11.83
C ASP A 307 13.53 -4.74 -11.78
N TYR A 308 12.33 -4.36 -12.23
CA TYR A 308 11.86 -2.98 -12.12
C TYR A 308 11.73 -2.54 -10.65
N LEU A 309 11.24 -3.42 -9.78
CA LEU A 309 11.14 -3.15 -8.35
C LEU A 309 12.53 -2.96 -7.70
N GLN A 310 13.54 -3.73 -8.12
CA GLN A 310 14.92 -3.52 -7.68
C GLN A 310 15.46 -2.17 -8.15
N MET A 311 15.12 -1.73 -9.36
CA MET A 311 15.48 -0.38 -9.84
C MET A 311 14.83 0.73 -9.00
N LEU A 312 13.56 0.57 -8.61
CA LEU A 312 12.90 1.50 -7.67
C LEU A 312 13.58 1.51 -6.30
N LYS A 313 13.95 0.35 -5.76
CA LYS A 313 14.69 0.22 -4.50
C LYS A 313 16.04 0.93 -4.56
N GLN A 314 16.71 0.84 -5.71
CA GLN A 314 17.96 1.55 -6.01
C GLN A 314 17.74 3.03 -6.36
N ARG A 315 16.49 3.48 -6.50
CA ARG A 315 16.11 4.86 -6.83
C ARG A 315 16.72 5.32 -8.15
N ARG A 316 16.73 4.41 -9.12
CA ARG A 316 17.14 4.69 -10.50
C ARG A 316 16.20 5.75 -11.10
N PRO A 317 16.74 6.81 -11.72
CA PRO A 317 15.92 7.92 -12.23
C PRO A 317 14.87 7.45 -13.25
N GLU A 318 15.22 6.48 -14.10
CA GLU A 318 14.33 5.96 -15.14
C GLU A 318 13.13 5.22 -14.52
N ALA A 319 13.36 4.46 -13.46
CA ALA A 319 12.28 3.81 -12.71
C ALA A 319 11.41 4.83 -11.96
N LEU A 320 12.00 5.89 -11.41
CA LEU A 320 11.23 6.96 -10.75
C LEU A 320 10.35 7.73 -11.75
N VAL A 321 10.81 7.93 -12.98
CA VAL A 321 9.99 8.54 -14.04
C VAL A 321 8.80 7.66 -14.40
N VAL A 322 9.00 6.34 -14.56
CA VAL A 322 7.89 5.41 -14.81
C VAL A 322 6.89 5.42 -13.64
N LEU A 323 7.38 5.42 -12.39
CA LEU A 323 6.53 5.56 -11.19
C LEU A 323 5.74 6.87 -11.18
N ALA A 324 6.34 7.98 -11.62
CA ALA A 324 5.66 9.26 -11.72
C ALA A 324 4.49 9.23 -12.74
N HIS A 325 4.59 8.42 -13.80
CA HIS A 325 3.46 8.25 -14.72
C HIS A 325 2.31 7.46 -14.10
N TRP A 326 2.59 6.49 -13.22
CA TRP A 326 1.54 5.86 -12.41
C TRP A 326 0.92 6.85 -11.41
N ALA A 327 1.73 7.71 -10.79
CA ALA A 327 1.25 8.76 -9.90
C ALA A 327 0.31 9.77 -10.58
N VAL A 328 0.45 9.98 -11.90
CA VAL A 328 -0.53 10.76 -12.68
C VAL A 328 -1.91 10.11 -12.67
N LEU A 329 -2.00 8.77 -12.69
CA LEU A 329 -3.28 8.06 -12.61
C LEU A 329 -3.92 8.25 -11.23
N LEU A 330 -3.14 8.08 -10.17
CA LEU A 330 -3.60 8.38 -8.81
C LEU A 330 -4.13 9.81 -8.66
N TYR A 331 -3.48 10.78 -9.32
CA TYR A 331 -3.92 12.18 -9.30
C TYR A 331 -5.19 12.44 -10.12
N ARG A 332 -5.39 11.70 -11.23
CA ARG A 332 -6.63 11.75 -12.02
C ARG A 332 -7.80 11.22 -11.20
N ASP A 333 -7.57 10.12 -10.48
CA ASP A 333 -8.56 9.43 -9.66
C ASP A 333 -8.60 9.96 -8.21
N ARG A 334 -8.08 11.16 -7.94
CA ARG A 334 -7.87 11.71 -6.58
C ARG A 334 -9.13 11.94 -5.75
N GLU A 335 -10.30 11.96 -6.39
CA GLU A 335 -11.59 12.03 -5.70
C GLU A 335 -11.86 10.75 -4.90
N PHE A 336 -11.20 9.65 -5.27
CA PHE A 336 -11.11 8.48 -4.42
C PHE A 336 -10.27 8.81 -3.17
N TRP A 337 -10.92 8.76 -2.00
CA TRP A 337 -10.38 9.28 -0.74
C TRP A 337 -9.04 8.67 -0.31
N VAL A 338 -8.74 7.43 -0.74
CA VAL A 338 -7.45 6.77 -0.49
C VAL A 338 -6.33 7.45 -1.26
N PHE A 339 -6.59 7.84 -2.51
CA PHE A 339 -5.57 8.44 -3.37
C PHE A 339 -5.30 9.87 -2.97
N GLY A 340 -6.34 10.70 -2.86
CA GLY A 340 -6.23 12.11 -2.48
C GLY A 340 -5.02 12.79 -3.14
N ASP A 341 -4.16 13.41 -2.33
CA ASP A 341 -2.95 14.09 -2.81
C ASP A 341 -1.73 13.17 -3.08
N THR A 342 -1.85 11.84 -2.94
CA THR A 342 -0.72 10.90 -3.10
C THR A 342 -0.04 11.07 -4.44
N GLY A 343 -0.83 11.08 -5.52
CA GLY A 343 -0.30 11.21 -6.87
C GLY A 343 0.49 12.50 -7.06
N ARG A 344 -0.03 13.62 -6.52
CA ARG A 344 0.65 14.91 -6.56
C ARG A 344 1.96 14.88 -5.77
N PHE A 345 1.94 14.36 -4.54
CA PHE A 345 3.13 14.23 -3.70
C PHE A 345 4.23 13.41 -4.37
N MET A 346 3.86 12.28 -4.99
CA MET A 346 4.79 11.41 -5.70
C MET A 346 5.41 12.11 -6.91
N ILE A 347 4.60 12.82 -7.71
CA ILE A 347 5.09 13.60 -8.85
C ILE A 347 6.07 14.67 -8.39
N GLU A 348 5.67 15.51 -7.42
CA GLU A 348 6.50 16.60 -6.90
C GLU A 348 7.81 16.05 -6.31
N SER A 349 7.76 14.95 -5.56
CA SER A 349 8.93 14.36 -4.90
C SER A 349 9.88 13.63 -5.84
N ALA A 350 9.35 12.86 -6.80
CA ALA A 350 10.16 12.18 -7.82
C ALA A 350 10.86 13.21 -8.72
N ILE A 351 10.16 14.29 -9.07
CA ILE A 351 10.70 15.38 -9.89
C ILE A 351 11.75 16.18 -9.10
N PHE A 352 11.43 16.66 -7.90
CA PHE A 352 12.32 17.53 -7.13
C PHE A 352 13.67 16.87 -6.79
N ARG A 353 13.68 15.57 -6.52
CA ARG A 353 14.91 14.82 -6.21
C ARG A 353 15.86 14.70 -7.41
N GLU A 354 15.31 14.50 -8.61
CA GLU A 354 16.11 14.50 -9.84
C GLU A 354 16.56 15.92 -10.23
N PHE A 355 15.72 16.93 -10.03
CA PHE A 355 16.11 18.33 -10.20
C PHE A 355 17.21 18.79 -9.22
N SER A 356 17.26 18.22 -8.02
CA SER A 356 18.29 18.53 -7.01
C SER A 356 19.64 17.88 -7.32
N ARG A 357 19.67 16.81 -8.13
CA ARG A 357 20.88 16.13 -8.59
C ARG A 357 21.52 16.80 -9.80
N ILE A 358 20.77 17.68 -10.47
CA ILE A 358 21.26 18.46 -11.60
C ILE A 358 22.18 19.59 -11.08
N PRO A 359 23.43 19.70 -11.59
CA PRO A 359 24.32 20.84 -11.33
C PRO A 359 23.65 22.18 -11.68
N ASP A 360 23.84 23.23 -10.87
CA ASP A 360 23.14 24.53 -11.00
C ASP A 360 23.34 25.20 -12.38
N ASP A 361 24.51 25.00 -12.98
CA ASP A 361 24.89 25.44 -14.33
C ASP A 361 24.11 24.74 -15.45
N ALA A 362 23.54 23.58 -15.15
CA ALA A 362 22.75 22.81 -16.07
C ALA A 362 21.24 22.94 -15.78
N LYS A 363 20.81 23.54 -14.66
CA LYS A 363 19.38 23.81 -14.41
C LYS A 363 18.86 24.82 -15.44
N PRO A 364 17.74 24.55 -16.14
CA PRO A 364 17.16 25.54 -17.04
C PRO A 364 16.83 26.79 -16.20
N HIS A 365 17.34 27.96 -16.61
CA HIS A 365 16.99 29.22 -15.98
C HIS A 365 15.46 29.35 -15.96
N ALA A 366 14.86 29.13 -14.79
CA ALA A 366 13.43 29.21 -14.57
C ALA A 366 13.00 30.67 -14.70
N GLY A 367 12.78 31.09 -15.94
CA GLY A 367 12.45 32.45 -16.30
C GLY A 367 12.01 32.50 -17.76
N ARG A 368 10.70 32.36 -17.99
CA ARG A 368 9.98 32.40 -19.28
C ARG A 368 10.09 31.14 -20.14
N LEU A 369 9.28 30.13 -19.80
CA LEU A 369 8.69 29.25 -20.81
C LEU A 369 7.64 30.04 -21.60
N SER A 370 8.06 30.77 -22.64
CA SER A 370 7.16 31.16 -23.72
C SER A 370 7.05 30.00 -24.71
N LYS A 371 5.81 29.68 -25.10
CA LYS A 371 5.31 28.51 -25.85
C LYS A 371 5.92 28.19 -27.24
N SER A 372 7.21 28.43 -27.53
CA SER A 372 7.69 28.36 -28.91
C SER A 372 9.07 27.74 -29.16
N SER A 373 9.56 26.81 -28.33
CA SER A 373 10.88 26.22 -28.59
C SER A 373 10.96 24.73 -28.29
N VAL A 374 10.31 23.92 -29.13
CA VAL A 374 10.61 22.49 -29.26
C VAL A 374 11.03 22.21 -30.70
N SER A 375 12.25 22.61 -31.04
CA SER A 375 13.01 21.96 -32.10
C SER A 375 14.50 22.18 -31.84
N ARG A 376 15.28 21.10 -31.91
CA ARG A 376 16.74 21.00 -31.70
C ARG A 376 17.21 20.93 -30.25
N PHE A 377 17.22 19.75 -29.67
CA PHE A 377 18.34 19.33 -28.80
C PHE A 377 18.57 17.82 -28.97
N LYS A 378 19.73 17.45 -29.50
CA LYS A 378 20.24 16.07 -29.59
C LYS A 378 21.30 15.87 -28.51
N GLY A 379 21.23 14.77 -27.75
CA GLY A 379 22.38 14.17 -27.05
C GLY A 379 22.21 13.93 -25.55
N GLY A 380 22.05 12.66 -25.15
CA GLY A 380 22.69 12.02 -23.98
C GLY A 380 22.11 12.21 -22.56
N GLU A 381 21.67 13.40 -22.19
CA GLU A 381 21.21 13.78 -20.83
C GLU A 381 19.89 14.61 -20.79
N PRO A 382 19.46 15.31 -21.87
CA PRO A 382 18.22 16.07 -21.96
C PRO A 382 16.93 15.25 -22.02
N ALA A 383 16.98 13.94 -22.28
CA ALA A 383 15.78 13.10 -22.42
C ALA A 383 15.03 12.90 -21.09
N ALA A 384 15.77 12.68 -19.99
CA ALA A 384 15.21 12.59 -18.64
C ALA A 384 14.66 13.96 -18.18
N ARG A 385 15.33 15.06 -18.54
CA ARG A 385 14.82 16.42 -18.33
C ARG A 385 13.55 16.69 -19.12
N PHE A 386 13.47 16.24 -20.37
CA PHE A 386 12.29 16.39 -21.21
C PHE A 386 11.12 15.57 -20.66
N LEU A 387 11.36 14.37 -20.11
CA LEU A 387 10.33 13.56 -19.46
C LEU A 387 9.82 14.16 -18.14
N LEU A 388 10.71 14.72 -17.34
CA LEU A 388 10.34 15.44 -16.12
C LEU A 388 9.65 16.77 -16.45
N LEU A 389 10.08 17.49 -17.49
CA LEU A 389 9.42 18.68 -18.03
C LEU A 389 8.08 18.34 -18.70
N TYR A 390 7.93 17.19 -19.35
CA TYR A 390 6.69 16.72 -19.96
C TYR A 390 5.67 16.28 -18.89
N ALA A 391 6.12 15.56 -17.86
CA ALA A 391 5.30 15.24 -16.69
C ALA A 391 4.89 16.52 -15.94
N PHE A 392 5.81 17.49 -15.81
CA PHE A 392 5.56 18.79 -15.22
C PHE A 392 4.63 19.67 -16.07
N GLU A 393 4.79 19.73 -17.40
CA GLU A 393 3.91 20.47 -18.32
C GLU A 393 2.51 19.85 -18.38
N LYS A 394 2.37 18.52 -18.35
CA LYS A 394 1.06 17.85 -18.19
C LYS A 394 0.42 18.19 -16.84
N ALA A 395 1.19 18.21 -15.75
CA ALA A 395 0.69 18.57 -14.41
C ALA A 395 0.28 20.07 -14.31
N VAL A 396 1.01 20.97 -14.97
CA VAL A 396 0.72 22.41 -15.01
C VAL A 396 -0.47 22.72 -15.93
N SER A 397 -0.62 22.02 -17.06
CA SER A 397 -1.77 22.19 -17.97
C SER A 397 -3.11 21.81 -17.33
N LEU A 398 -3.11 20.86 -16.38
CA LEU A 398 -4.29 20.47 -15.60
C LEU A 398 -4.76 21.58 -14.62
N ARG A 399 -3.84 22.39 -14.07
CA ARG A 399 -4.21 23.56 -13.24
C ARG A 399 -4.88 24.68 -14.04
N SER A 400 -4.49 24.87 -15.29
CA SER A 400 -5.08 25.93 -16.15
C SER A 400 -6.48 25.61 -16.70
N GLY A 401 -6.92 24.34 -16.62
CA GLY A 401 -8.28 23.93 -16.98
C GLY A 401 -9.30 24.20 -15.87
N GLN A 402 -8.92 23.96 -14.61
CA GLN A 402 -9.79 24.22 -13.45
C GLN A 402 -9.94 25.72 -13.12
N ALA A 403 -8.94 26.55 -13.45
CA ALA A 403 -9.04 28.01 -13.31
C ALA A 403 -9.89 28.72 -14.40
N ARG A 404 -10.46 27.96 -15.35
CA ARG A 404 -11.40 28.48 -16.36
C ARG A 404 -12.86 28.06 -16.11
N GLN A 405 -13.11 27.27 -15.06
CA GLN A 405 -14.45 26.82 -14.65
C GLN A 405 -14.79 27.17 -13.19
N ALA A 406 -13.94 27.93 -12.51
CA ALA A 406 -14.29 28.72 -11.33
C ALA A 406 -14.20 30.20 -11.72
#